data_AF-A0A8J3GFM0-F1
#
_entry.id   AF-A0A8J3GFM0-F1
#
_cell.length_a   1.000
_cell.length_b   1.000
_cell.length_c   1.000
_cell.angle_alpha   90.00
_cell.angle_beta   90.00
_cell.angle_gamma   90.00
#
_symmetry.space_group_name_H-M   'P 1'
#
loop_
_entity.id
_entity.type
_entity.pdbx_description
1 polymer ?
#
loop_
_entity_poly.entity_id
_entity_poly.type
_entity_poly.pdbx_seq_one_letter_code
_entity_poly.pdbx_strand_id
1 'polypeptide(L)'
;MKHYVFKNNYKKLQIKIRLQGEEDAHKTLNYGDSISFNIERAATGKHIVKYGRAVVQQLDLNNGYSSDDINMPNTSLNRHDAITYKPNRAAGEMVLTDFGTASAAIIDRDGVAKNEPAVLFQTLAGETLTSVLSPFAIALDSLTPFYSTSTFLCGKTGL
;
A
#
# COMPACT_ATOMS: atom_id res chain seq x y z
N MET A 1 18.16 9.25 0.10
CA MET A 1 17.77 7.91 0.64
C MET A 1 16.27 7.82 0.47
N LYS A 2 15.76 6.78 -0.20
CA LYS A 2 14.33 6.67 -0.47
C LYS A 2 13.58 6.12 0.76
N HIS A 3 12.37 6.63 0.99
CA HIS A 3 11.52 6.24 2.11
C HIS A 3 10.16 5.76 1.63
N TYR A 4 9.62 4.76 2.33
CA TYR A 4 8.22 4.37 2.20
C TYR A 4 7.49 4.67 3.51
N VAL A 5 6.36 5.36 3.44
CA VAL A 5 5.51 5.67 4.59
C VAL A 5 4.14 5.07 4.35
N PHE A 6 3.66 4.29 5.30
CA PHE A 6 2.27 3.83 5.34
C PHE A 6 1.52 4.58 6.43
N LYS A 7 0.43 5.27 6.07
CA LYS A 7 -0.43 6.01 6.99
C LYS A 7 -1.80 5.34 7.10
N ASN A 8 -2.34 5.36 8.32
CA ASN A 8 -3.65 4.82 8.62
C ASN A 8 -4.66 5.94 8.93
N ASN A 9 -5.76 5.96 8.20
CA ASN A 9 -6.92 6.82 8.49
C ASN A 9 -8.14 6.02 8.99
N TYR A 10 -8.01 4.73 9.26
CA TYR A 10 -9.01 4.00 10.04
C TYR A 10 -8.90 4.36 11.52
N LYS A 11 -9.99 4.22 12.29
CA LYS A 11 -9.98 4.41 13.75
C LYS A 11 -8.88 3.58 14.43
N LYS A 12 -8.73 2.34 13.98
CA LYS A 12 -7.74 1.39 14.46
C LYS A 12 -7.47 0.35 13.37
N LEU A 13 -6.20 0.07 13.12
CA LEU A 13 -5.76 -0.97 12.20
C LEU A 13 -4.69 -1.81 12.89
N GLN A 14 -4.88 -3.13 12.89
CA GLN A 14 -3.84 -4.06 13.32
C GLN A 14 -3.12 -4.56 12.09
N ILE A 15 -1.80 -4.37 12.06
CA ILE A 15 -0.97 -4.83 10.96
C ILE A 15 0.09 -5.79 11.48
N LYS A 16 0.45 -6.74 10.63
CA LYS A 16 1.61 -7.60 10.82
C LYS A 16 2.61 -7.30 9.70
N ILE A 17 3.85 -7.03 10.09
CA ILE A 17 4.95 -6.74 9.16
C ILE A 17 5.70 -8.04 9.01
N ARG A 18 5.56 -8.69 7.84
CA ARG A 18 6.23 -9.95 7.54
C ARG A 18 7.69 -9.69 7.25
N LEU A 19 8.59 -10.27 8.04
CA LEU A 19 10.03 -10.01 7.97
C LEU A 19 10.79 -11.24 7.46
N GLN A 20 11.74 -11.00 6.54
CA GLN A 20 12.59 -12.07 6.04
C GLN A 20 13.65 -12.44 7.08
N GLY A 21 13.61 -13.69 7.56
CA GLY A 21 14.64 -14.25 8.45
C GLY A 21 14.56 -13.75 9.90
N GLU A 22 13.49 -13.05 10.26
CA GLU A 22 13.25 -12.48 11.59
C GLU A 22 11.80 -12.74 12.00
N GLU A 23 11.48 -12.60 13.29
CA GLU A 23 10.10 -12.68 13.77
C GLU A 23 9.24 -11.54 13.21
N ASP A 24 8.00 -11.85 12.82
CA ASP A 24 7.06 -10.84 12.32
C ASP A 24 6.79 -9.76 13.38
N ALA A 25 6.80 -8.49 12.97
CA ALA A 25 6.48 -7.39 13.86
C ALA A 25 4.97 -7.10 13.86
N HIS A 26 4.37 -6.97 15.04
CA HIS A 26 2.97 -6.63 15.21
C HIS A 26 2.80 -5.15 15.60
N LYS A 27 1.91 -4.42 14.92
CA LYS A 27 1.60 -3.03 15.23
C LYS A 27 0.11 -2.78 15.27
N THR A 28 -0.31 -1.94 16.21
CA THR A 28 -1.63 -1.30 16.21
C THR A 28 -1.41 0.15 15.81
N LEU A 29 -2.04 0.58 14.73
CA LEU A 29 -2.05 1.95 14.26
C LEU A 29 -3.43 2.54 14.56
N ASN A 30 -3.48 3.67 15.26
CA ASN A 30 -4.68 4.47 15.44
C ASN A 30 -4.84 5.46 14.27
N TYR A 31 -5.94 6.21 14.26
CA TYR A 31 -6.16 7.26 13.28
C TYR A 31 -5.00 8.26 13.23
N GLY A 32 -4.46 8.51 12.04
CA GLY A 32 -3.35 9.42 11.81
C GLY A 32 -1.97 8.82 12.07
N ASP A 33 -1.89 7.64 12.68
CA ASP A 33 -0.61 6.96 12.90
C ASP A 33 0.02 6.57 11.56
N SER A 34 1.35 6.54 11.56
CA SER A 34 2.13 6.14 10.40
C SER A 34 3.29 5.26 10.80
N ILE A 35 3.74 4.46 9.84
CA ILE A 35 4.95 3.65 9.95
C ILE A 35 5.84 3.93 8.74
N SER A 36 7.13 4.08 9.02
CA SER A 36 8.14 4.43 8.03
C SER A 36 9.11 3.28 7.83
N PHE A 37 9.52 3.11 6.57
CA PHE A 37 10.45 2.10 6.12
C PHE A 37 11.54 2.75 5.27
N ASN A 38 12.72 2.13 5.31
CA ASN A 38 13.81 2.52 4.43
C ASN A 38 13.74 1.73 3.15
N ILE A 39 14.00 2.39 2.02
CA ILE A 39 14.16 1.72 0.74
C ILE A 39 15.64 1.75 0.39
N GLU A 40 16.21 0.57 0.22
CA GLU A 40 17.62 0.38 -0.15
C GLU A 40 17.72 -0.35 -1.48
N ARG A 41 18.88 -0.26 -2.13
CA ARG A 41 19.18 -1.07 -3.31
C ARG A 41 20.06 -2.24 -2.88
N ALA A 42 19.55 -3.46 -3.05
CA ALA A 42 20.32 -4.67 -2.78
C ALA A 42 21.47 -4.84 -3.78
N ALA A 43 22.46 -5.67 -3.45
CA ALA A 43 23.56 -6.01 -4.35
C ALA A 43 23.10 -6.62 -5.69
N THR A 44 21.90 -7.22 -5.70
CA THR A 44 21.24 -7.75 -6.90
C THR A 44 20.67 -6.66 -7.82
N GLY A 45 20.72 -5.40 -7.42
CA GLY A 45 20.16 -4.27 -8.16
C GLY A 45 18.67 -4.01 -7.94
N LYS A 46 17.96 -4.87 -7.20
CA LYS A 46 16.55 -4.69 -6.81
C LYS A 46 16.42 -3.71 -5.64
N HIS A 47 15.35 -2.93 -5.57
CA HIS A 47 15.00 -2.24 -4.33
C HIS A 47 14.49 -3.27 -3.30
N ILE A 48 14.77 -2.98 -2.03
CA ILE A 48 14.27 -3.71 -0.88
C ILE A 48 13.71 -2.73 0.12
N VAL A 49 12.61 -3.09 0.76
CA VAL A 49 12.02 -2.31 1.86
C VAL A 49 12.51 -2.90 3.17
N LYS A 50 12.98 -2.06 4.09
CA LYS A 50 13.51 -2.47 5.38
C LYS A 50 12.79 -1.82 6.55
N TYR A 51 12.60 -2.63 7.59
CA TYR A 51 12.12 -2.21 8.89
C TYR A 51 13.18 -2.57 9.93
N GLY A 52 13.89 -1.56 10.45
CA GLY A 52 15.13 -1.78 11.17
C GLY A 52 16.18 -2.42 10.26
N ARG A 53 16.67 -3.61 10.64
CA ARG A 53 17.69 -4.36 9.86
C ARG A 53 17.08 -5.41 8.92
N ALA A 54 15.82 -5.76 9.12
CA ALA A 54 15.15 -6.83 8.40
C ALA A 54 14.54 -6.34 7.08
N VAL A 55 14.51 -7.22 6.08
CA VAL A 55 13.77 -6.99 4.82
C VAL A 55 12.29 -7.26 5.07
N VAL A 56 11.45 -6.30 4.71
CA VAL A 56 9.99 -6.44 4.75
C VAL A 56 9.55 -7.21 3.51
N GLN A 57 8.79 -8.28 3.71
CA GLN A 57 8.18 -9.05 2.63
C GLN A 57 6.78 -8.52 2.32
N GLN A 58 6.03 -8.16 3.36
CA GLN A 58 4.62 -7.82 3.26
C GLN A 58 4.15 -6.99 4.47
N LEU A 59 3.22 -6.06 4.25
CA LEU A 59 2.32 -5.57 5.30
C LEU A 59 1.03 -6.36 5.18
N ASP A 60 0.85 -7.27 6.13
CA ASP A 60 -0.33 -8.11 6.28
C ASP A 60 -1.38 -7.30 7.04
N LEU A 61 -2.37 -6.82 6.29
CA LEU A 61 -3.44 -5.98 6.82
C LEU A 61 -4.64 -6.81 7.31
N ASN A 62 -4.70 -8.10 6.98
CA ASN A 62 -5.86 -8.96 7.23
C ASN A 62 -5.54 -10.18 8.12
N ASN A 63 -4.46 -10.10 8.90
CA ASN A 63 -4.03 -11.14 9.83
C ASN A 63 -3.88 -12.54 9.19
N GLY A 64 -3.39 -12.61 7.96
CA GLY A 64 -2.97 -13.86 7.30
C GLY A 64 -3.97 -14.46 6.30
N TYR A 65 -5.05 -13.77 5.96
CA TYR A 65 -5.78 -14.07 4.72
C TYR A 65 -5.01 -13.50 3.52
N SER A 66 -5.00 -14.21 2.39
CA SER A 66 -4.20 -13.86 1.21
C SER A 66 -4.69 -12.64 0.42
N SER A 67 -5.61 -11.86 0.98
CA SER A 67 -6.20 -10.68 0.34
C SER A 67 -5.90 -9.44 1.16
N ASP A 68 -5.83 -8.30 0.47
CA ASP A 68 -5.69 -6.97 1.09
C ASP A 68 -4.29 -6.74 1.69
N ASP A 69 -3.31 -7.50 1.22
CA ASP A 69 -1.92 -7.40 1.60
C ASP A 69 -1.16 -6.39 0.74
N ILE A 70 -0.24 -5.64 1.35
CA ILE A 70 0.74 -4.83 0.62
C ILE A 70 2.05 -5.61 0.54
N ASN A 71 2.34 -6.16 -0.63
CA ASN A 71 3.56 -6.89 -0.91
C ASN A 71 4.69 -5.92 -1.24
N MET A 72 5.87 -6.17 -0.66
CA MET A 72 7.04 -5.33 -0.84
C MET A 72 8.05 -5.97 -1.79
N PRO A 73 8.83 -5.16 -2.53
CA PRO A 73 9.95 -5.69 -3.28
C PRO A 73 10.98 -6.29 -2.29
N ASN A 74 11.39 -7.51 -2.58
CA ASN A 74 12.34 -8.26 -1.76
C ASN A 74 13.25 -9.14 -2.63
N THR A 75 14.23 -9.78 -2.01
CA THR A 75 15.24 -10.57 -2.73
C THR A 75 14.74 -11.92 -3.25
N SER A 76 13.63 -12.45 -2.72
CA SER A 76 13.15 -13.81 -3.00
C SER A 76 11.98 -13.88 -3.98
N LEU A 77 11.16 -12.83 -4.11
CA LEU A 77 10.02 -12.79 -5.03
C LEU A 77 10.43 -12.21 -6.39
N ASN A 78 10.05 -12.92 -7.44
CA ASN A 78 10.70 -12.83 -8.75
C ASN A 78 9.91 -12.02 -9.79
N ARG A 79 8.93 -11.20 -9.39
CA ARG A 79 8.09 -10.53 -10.38
C ARG A 79 8.42 -9.06 -10.61
N HIS A 80 8.50 -8.18 -9.61
CA HIS A 80 8.75 -6.76 -9.90
C HIS A 80 9.52 -6.05 -8.78
N ASP A 81 10.31 -5.04 -9.18
CA ASP A 81 10.87 -4.02 -8.28
C ASP A 81 9.75 -3.04 -7.89
N ALA A 82 8.71 -3.57 -7.25
CA ALA A 82 7.44 -2.89 -7.05
C ALA A 82 6.79 -3.21 -5.71
N ILE A 83 6.11 -2.20 -5.17
CA ILE A 83 5.13 -2.37 -4.09
C ILE A 83 3.80 -2.69 -4.74
N THR A 84 3.18 -3.79 -4.30
CA THR A 84 1.93 -4.32 -4.86
C THR A 84 0.83 -4.40 -3.81
N TYR A 85 -0.35 -3.84 -4.10
CA TYR A 85 -1.57 -4.07 -3.32
C TYR A 85 -2.63 -4.74 -4.19
N LYS A 86 -3.26 -5.80 -3.66
CA LYS A 86 -4.30 -6.57 -4.34
C LYS A 86 -5.52 -6.73 -3.43
N PRO A 87 -6.62 -5.99 -3.66
CA PRO A 87 -7.84 -6.16 -2.87
C PRO A 87 -8.55 -7.46 -3.24
N ASN A 88 -9.28 -8.04 -2.30
CA ASN A 88 -9.92 -9.34 -2.43
C ASN A 88 -10.93 -9.42 -3.60
N ARG A 89 -11.71 -8.35 -3.87
CA ARG A 89 -12.78 -8.36 -4.88
C ARG A 89 -12.60 -7.45 -6.10
N ALA A 90 -11.51 -6.71 -6.23
CA ALA A 90 -11.23 -5.92 -7.43
C ALA A 90 -9.97 -6.40 -8.15
N ALA A 91 -10.06 -6.65 -9.46
CA ALA A 91 -8.98 -7.13 -10.32
C ALA A 91 -7.87 -6.09 -10.60
N GLY A 92 -7.71 -5.09 -9.72
CA GLY A 92 -6.71 -4.04 -9.86
C GLY A 92 -5.47 -4.35 -9.03
N GLU A 93 -4.34 -4.52 -9.71
CA GLU A 93 -3.01 -4.54 -9.10
C GLU A 93 -2.40 -3.15 -9.26
N MET A 94 -1.95 -2.53 -8.16
CA MET A 94 -1.11 -1.34 -8.25
C MET A 94 0.34 -1.81 -8.19
N VAL A 95 1.04 -1.72 -9.31
CA VAL A 95 2.45 -2.08 -9.43
C VAL A 95 3.26 -0.80 -9.61
N LEU A 96 4.02 -0.42 -8.59
CA LEU A 96 4.94 0.72 -8.71
C LEU A 96 6.31 0.26 -9.18
N THR A 97 6.52 0.18 -10.49
CA THR A 97 7.87 -0.05 -11.04
C THR A 97 8.68 1.24 -11.00
N ASP A 98 9.84 1.22 -10.34
CA ASP A 98 10.88 2.26 -10.40
C ASP A 98 10.51 3.64 -9.81
N PHE A 99 9.46 3.72 -8.99
CA PHE A 99 9.08 4.92 -8.22
C PHE A 99 8.92 6.22 -9.04
N GLY A 100 8.86 6.17 -10.38
CA GLY A 100 8.81 7.36 -11.23
C GLY A 100 7.42 7.97 -11.39
N THR A 101 6.36 7.20 -11.12
CA THR A 101 4.97 7.63 -11.26
C THR A 101 4.15 7.08 -10.10
N ALA A 102 4.05 7.80 -8.98
CA ALA A 102 3.14 7.45 -7.90
C ALA A 102 2.07 8.53 -7.73
N SER A 103 1.00 8.36 -8.48
CA SER A 103 -0.32 8.93 -8.19
C SER A 103 -1.33 7.89 -8.65
N ALA A 104 -1.65 6.96 -7.77
CA ALA A 104 -2.57 5.87 -8.02
C ALA A 104 -3.47 5.68 -6.80
N ALA A 105 -4.73 5.31 -7.06
CA ALA A 105 -5.70 4.99 -6.03
C ALA A 105 -6.36 3.65 -6.37
N ILE A 106 -6.44 2.77 -5.39
CA ILE A 106 -7.23 1.53 -5.45
C ILE A 106 -8.40 1.66 -4.49
N ILE A 107 -9.59 1.30 -4.99
CA ILE A 107 -10.78 1.14 -4.16
C ILE A 107 -10.91 -0.35 -3.80
N ASP A 108 -10.85 -0.63 -2.49
CA ASP A 108 -11.18 -1.92 -1.91
C ASP A 108 -12.65 -1.87 -1.45
N ARG A 109 -13.53 -2.50 -2.22
CA ARG A 109 -14.99 -2.41 -2.01
C ARG A 109 -15.50 -3.35 -0.93
N ASP A 110 -14.77 -4.40 -0.59
CA ASP A 110 -15.15 -5.30 0.50
C ASP A 110 -14.41 -5.02 1.81
N GLY A 111 -13.43 -4.13 1.76
CA GLY A 111 -12.83 -3.51 2.93
C GLY A 111 -11.73 -4.34 3.55
N VAL A 112 -10.77 -3.64 4.14
CA VAL A 112 -9.58 -4.26 4.74
C VAL A 112 -9.93 -4.86 6.10
N ALA A 113 -9.53 -6.10 6.35
CA ALA A 113 -9.71 -6.76 7.66
C ALA A 113 -11.18 -6.85 8.14
N LYS A 114 -12.13 -7.06 7.22
CA LYS A 114 -13.57 -7.06 7.49
C LYS A 114 -14.12 -5.70 7.95
N ASN A 115 -13.39 -4.61 7.73
CA ASN A 115 -13.88 -3.26 7.98
C ASN A 115 -14.69 -2.73 6.79
N GLU A 116 -15.14 -1.49 6.91
CA GLU A 116 -15.78 -0.74 5.83
C GLU A 116 -14.88 -0.60 4.59
N PRO A 117 -15.48 -0.40 3.38
CA PRO A 117 -14.74 -0.20 2.13
C PRO A 117 -13.60 0.82 2.29
N ALA A 118 -12.48 0.54 1.62
CA ALA A 118 -11.26 1.33 1.74
C ALA A 118 -10.87 2.00 0.42
N VAL A 119 -10.08 3.05 0.52
CA VAL A 119 -9.24 3.54 -0.57
C VAL A 119 -7.81 3.51 -0.09
N LEU A 120 -6.94 2.87 -0.87
CA LEU A 120 -5.50 3.00 -0.75
C LEU A 120 -5.05 4.02 -1.79
N PHE A 121 -4.50 5.15 -1.36
CA PHE A 121 -3.91 6.15 -2.25
C PHE A 121 -2.40 6.23 -2.05
N GLN A 122 -1.68 6.49 -3.13
CA GLN A 122 -0.23 6.67 -3.09
C GLN A 122 0.20 7.98 -3.72
N THR A 123 1.17 8.63 -3.08
CA THR A 123 1.80 9.87 -3.54
C THR A 123 3.32 9.75 -3.42
N LEU A 124 4.05 10.30 -4.39
CA LEU A 124 5.50 10.48 -4.29
C LEU A 124 5.82 11.96 -4.18
N ALA A 125 6.53 12.33 -3.11
CA ALA A 125 7.06 13.67 -2.92
C ALA A 125 8.56 13.58 -2.60
N GLY A 126 9.40 14.07 -3.51
CA GLY A 126 10.84 13.91 -3.41
C GLY A 126 11.24 12.43 -3.35
N GLU A 127 11.97 12.04 -2.31
CA GLU A 127 12.41 10.66 -2.10
C GLU A 127 11.44 9.81 -1.26
N THR A 128 10.25 10.34 -0.94
CA THR A 128 9.28 9.66 -0.05
C THR A 128 8.02 9.24 -0.80
N LEU A 129 7.79 7.94 -0.87
CA LEU A 129 6.53 7.35 -1.28
C LEU A 129 5.61 7.20 -0.06
N THR A 130 4.43 7.79 -0.10
CA THR A 130 3.43 7.67 0.96
C THR A 130 2.22 6.91 0.45
N SER A 131 1.94 5.75 1.04
CA SER A 131 0.63 5.08 0.97
C SER A 131 -0.24 5.55 2.13
N VAL A 132 -1.50 5.81 1.87
CA VAL A 132 -2.48 6.10 2.90
C VAL A 132 -3.71 5.24 2.67
N LEU A 133 -4.07 4.48 3.70
CA LEU A 133 -5.27 3.67 3.71
C LEU A 133 -6.36 4.42 4.48
N SER A 134 -7.47 4.72 3.81
CA SER A 134 -8.60 5.47 4.38
C SER A 134 -9.92 4.76 4.15
N PRO A 135 -10.90 4.90 5.07
CA PRO A 135 -12.28 4.59 4.77
C PRO A 135 -12.76 5.31 3.50
N PHE A 136 -13.55 4.62 2.68
CA PHE A 136 -14.02 5.13 1.39
C PHE A 136 -14.74 6.46 1.50
N ALA A 137 -15.56 6.64 2.54
CA ALA A 137 -16.28 7.89 2.80
C ALA A 137 -15.32 9.08 3.05
N ILE A 138 -14.24 8.87 3.80
CA ILE A 138 -13.24 9.91 4.11
C ILE A 138 -12.35 10.20 2.89
N ALA A 139 -12.05 9.18 2.10
CA ALA A 139 -11.25 9.32 0.90
C ALA A 139 -11.94 10.24 -0.13
N LEU A 140 -13.24 10.14 -0.33
CA LEU A 140 -13.97 10.98 -1.28
C LEU A 140 -13.88 12.48 -0.96
N ASP A 141 -13.98 12.86 0.32
CA ASP A 141 -13.89 14.27 0.74
C ASP A 141 -12.47 14.83 0.60
N SER A 142 -11.46 14.00 0.86
CA SER A 142 -10.03 14.37 0.83
C SER A 142 -9.38 14.28 -0.56
N LEU A 143 -10.00 13.56 -1.49
CA LEU A 143 -9.56 13.44 -2.88
C LEU A 143 -10.17 14.51 -3.80
N THR A 144 -11.02 15.40 -3.28
CA THR A 144 -11.61 16.53 -4.04
C THR A 144 -10.60 17.38 -4.83
N PRO A 145 -9.36 17.70 -4.36
CA PRO A 145 -8.38 18.38 -5.20
C PRO A 145 -7.70 17.50 -6.27
N PHE A 146 -7.81 16.17 -6.18
CA PHE A 146 -7.28 15.22 -7.18
C PHE A 146 -8.30 14.83 -8.27
N TYR A 147 -9.59 15.12 -8.05
CA TYR A 147 -10.68 14.84 -9.00
C TYR A 147 -11.06 16.03 -9.90
N SER A 148 -10.38 17.17 -9.77
CA SER A 148 -10.49 18.28 -10.70
C SER A 148 -9.66 17.99 -11.96
N THR A 149 -10.35 17.65 -13.05
CA THR A 149 -9.89 17.53 -14.45
C THR A 149 -9.48 16.16 -15.01
N SER A 150 -10.02 15.04 -14.52
CA SER A 150 -9.98 13.78 -15.31
C SER A 150 -11.23 12.92 -15.07
N THR A 151 -12.08 12.92 -16.08
CA THR A 151 -13.34 12.19 -16.21
C THR A 151 -13.20 10.71 -15.86
N PHE A 152 -13.93 10.23 -14.85
CA PHE A 152 -14.29 8.82 -14.73
C PHE A 152 -15.29 8.49 -15.85
N LEU A 153 -14.80 8.01 -16.99
CA LEU A 153 -15.62 7.14 -17.84
C LEU A 153 -15.62 5.76 -17.15
N CYS A 154 -16.53 5.60 -16.20
CA CYS A 154 -17.06 4.28 -15.89
C CYS A 154 -17.68 3.76 -17.19
N GLY A 155 -16.96 2.86 -17.86
CA GLY A 155 -17.42 2.19 -19.06
C GLY A 155 -18.69 1.41 -18.75
N LYS A 156 -19.83 2.03 -19.03
CA LYS A 156 -21.12 1.37 -19.17
C LYS A 156 -21.08 0.65 -20.52
N THR A 157 -20.64 -0.60 -20.57
CA THR A 157 -20.96 -1.45 -21.73
C THR A 157 -22.29 -2.14 -21.45
N GLY A 158 -23.36 -1.44 -21.78
CA GLY A 158 -24.57 -2.11 -22.23
C GLY A 158 -24.41 -2.38 -23.72
N LEU A 159 -24.51 -3.64 -24.10
CA LEU A 159 -25.36 -4.17 -25.17
C LEU A 159 -25.71 -5.60 -24.80
#